data_AF-A0A127SJM8-F1
#
_entry.id   AF-A0A127SJM8-F1
#
_cell.length_a   1.000
_cell.length_b   1.000
_cell.length_c   1.000
_cell.angle_alpha   90.00
_cell.angle_beta   90.00
_cell.angle_gamma   90.00
#
_symmetry.space_group_name_H-M   'P 1'
#
loop_
_entity.id
_entity.type
_entity.pdbx_description
1 polymer ?
#
loop_
_entity_poly.entity_id
_entity_poly.type
_entity_poly.pdbx_seq_one_letter_code
_entity_poly.pdbx_strand_id
1 'polypeptide(L)'
;MSWDKIVKKLKIAIDDAEKIIYLLVRTTRWRVGRVVMQQIANLSSRMRCIGSSPILSASCQNRPKGRFFVRNLRKKKMVELYIDGDACPVKMEVIKVAERHGLKIHIAGNSWIRFPLVAIEINQVLVPKTPDAADNWIAEHIGENDIVITSDIPLASRCLNKKALAIRPNGTEFTEDNIGMSLGMRELNNYLREVGEKGDFQAPFSKQDRSNFLSKLENLVQKAKCSG
;
A
#
# COMPACT_ATOMS: atom_id res chain seq x y z
N MET A 1 -37.33 -33.40 8.28
CA MET A 1 -37.71 -31.99 8.56
C MET A 1 -37.51 -31.21 7.26
N SER A 2 -38.57 -30.66 6.64
CA SER A 2 -38.48 -30.04 5.29
C SER A 2 -37.50 -28.86 5.27
N TRP A 3 -36.71 -28.74 4.20
CA TRP A 3 -35.78 -27.63 3.94
C TRP A 3 -36.44 -26.25 4.10
N ASP A 4 -37.72 -26.12 3.76
CA ASP A 4 -38.49 -24.88 3.94
C ASP A 4 -38.65 -24.47 5.40
N LYS A 5 -38.73 -25.45 6.33
CA LYS A 5 -38.78 -25.17 7.77
C LYS A 5 -37.44 -24.68 8.30
N ILE A 6 -36.32 -25.15 7.73
CA ILE A 6 -34.97 -24.73 8.11
C ILE A 6 -34.72 -23.31 7.62
N VAL A 7 -35.07 -23.00 6.37
CA VAL A 7 -34.93 -21.65 5.80
C VAL A 7 -35.80 -20.63 6.55
N LYS A 8 -37.05 -20.99 6.91
CA LYS A 8 -37.91 -20.12 7.72
C LYS A 8 -37.33 -19.85 9.12
N LYS A 9 -36.78 -20.87 9.79
CA LYS A 9 -36.13 -20.70 11.11
C LYS A 9 -34.89 -19.80 11.02
N LEU A 10 -34.06 -19.96 9.99
CA LEU A 10 -32.88 -19.11 9.77
C LEU A 10 -33.26 -17.66 9.50
N LYS A 11 -34.33 -17.42 8.74
CA LYS A 11 -34.80 -16.07 8.41
C LYS A 11 -35.33 -15.32 9.64
N ILE A 12 -36.09 -16.01 10.50
CA ILE A 12 -36.57 -15.46 11.77
C ILE A 12 -35.39 -15.10 12.69
N ALA A 13 -34.38 -15.97 12.78
CA ALA A 13 -33.20 -15.71 13.61
C ALA A 13 -32.38 -14.49 13.13
N ILE A 14 -32.33 -14.25 11.81
CA ILE A 14 -31.66 -13.08 11.23
C ILE A 14 -32.46 -11.80 11.51
N ASP A 15 -33.78 -11.83 11.34
CA ASP A 15 -34.65 -10.67 11.61
C ASP A 15 -34.64 -10.27 13.11
N ASP A 16 -34.53 -11.24 14.02
CA ASP A 16 -34.41 -10.98 15.45
C ASP A 16 -33.05 -10.38 15.83
N ALA A 17 -31.97 -10.79 15.17
CA ALA A 17 -30.64 -10.21 15.36
C ALA A 17 -30.58 -8.75 14.88
N GLU A 18 -31.23 -8.41 13.76
CA GLU A 18 -31.33 -7.02 13.28
C GLU A 18 -32.08 -6.13 14.28
N LYS A 19 -33.16 -6.62 14.89
CA LYS A 19 -33.90 -5.86 15.92
C LYS A 19 -33.07 -5.61 17.18
N ILE A 20 -32.28 -6.60 17.63
CA ILE A 20 -31.40 -6.45 18.80
C ILE A 20 -30.31 -5.42 18.52
N ILE A 21 -29.69 -5.44 17.34
CA ILE A 21 -28.70 -4.45 16.92
C ILE A 21 -29.32 -3.05 16.87
N TYR A 22 -30.53 -2.91 16.31
CA TYR A 22 -31.22 -1.62 16.22
C TYR A 22 -31.56 -1.04 17.60
N LEU A 23 -31.97 -1.89 18.55
CA LEU A 23 -32.24 -1.50 19.94
C LEU A 23 -30.96 -1.07 20.68
N LEU A 24 -29.86 -1.80 20.52
CA LEU A 24 -28.57 -1.48 21.16
C LEU A 24 -27.97 -0.15 20.63
N VAL A 25 -28.16 0.14 19.34
CA VAL A 25 -27.72 1.40 18.72
C VAL A 25 -28.57 2.59 19.19
N ARG A 26 -29.86 2.37 19.52
CA ARG A 26 -30.76 3.44 19.96
C ARG A 26 -30.53 3.87 21.41
N THR A 27 -30.01 2.98 22.26
CA THR A 27 -29.78 3.26 23.70
C THR A 27 -28.36 3.70 24.04
N THR A 28 -27.38 3.60 23.13
CA THR A 28 -25.98 3.95 23.41
C THR A 28 -25.48 5.11 22.54
N ARG A 29 -25.04 6.19 23.20
CA ARG A 29 -24.53 7.42 22.56
C ARG A 29 -23.10 7.19 22.06
N TRP A 30 -22.92 6.48 20.95
CA TRP A 30 -21.61 6.23 20.34
C TRP A 30 -21.49 6.75 18.91
N ARG A 31 -20.40 7.50 18.66
CA ARG A 31 -20.09 8.29 17.46
C ARG A 31 -19.50 7.46 16.30
N VAL A 32 -19.74 6.14 16.27
CA VAL A 32 -19.20 5.19 15.25
C VAL A 32 -20.31 4.67 14.31
N GLY A 33 -21.53 5.18 14.43
CA GLY A 33 -22.73 4.63 13.78
C GLY A 33 -22.82 4.76 12.26
N ARG A 34 -21.95 5.51 11.56
CA ARG A 34 -22.12 5.75 10.11
C ARG A 34 -21.46 4.70 9.22
N VAL A 35 -20.32 4.15 9.62
CA VAL A 35 -19.55 3.21 8.79
C VAL A 35 -20.11 1.78 8.88
N VAL A 36 -20.48 1.35 10.09
CA VAL A 36 -21.05 0.01 10.33
C VAL A 36 -22.47 -0.12 9.73
N MET A 37 -23.28 0.94 9.82
CA MET A 37 -24.62 0.95 9.20
C MET A 37 -24.57 0.88 7.68
N GLN A 38 -23.56 1.50 7.04
CA GLN A 38 -23.40 1.45 5.59
C GLN A 38 -23.01 0.03 5.11
N GLN A 39 -22.23 -0.71 5.90
CA GLN A 39 -21.83 -2.08 5.59
C GLN A 39 -23.00 -3.08 5.76
N ILE A 40 -23.84 -2.92 6.79
CA ILE A 40 -25.02 -3.79 7.01
C ILE A 40 -26.10 -3.55 5.94
N ALA A 41 -26.35 -2.28 5.57
CA ALA A 41 -27.30 -1.94 4.50
C ALA A 41 -26.91 -2.54 3.13
N ASN A 42 -25.62 -2.64 2.83
CA ASN A 42 -25.10 -3.23 1.60
C ASN A 42 -25.20 -4.77 1.56
N LEU A 43 -25.27 -5.44 2.71
CA LEU A 43 -25.52 -6.89 2.79
C LEU A 43 -27.01 -7.22 2.61
N SER A 44 -27.91 -6.40 3.16
CA SER A 44 -29.37 -6.60 3.06
C SER A 44 -29.94 -6.31 1.67
N SER A 45 -29.32 -5.41 0.90
CA SER A 45 -29.72 -5.13 -0.49
C SER A 45 -29.25 -6.22 -1.46
N ARG A 46 -28.17 -6.95 -1.15
CA ARG A 46 -27.65 -8.04 -1.97
C ARG A 46 -28.43 -9.35 -1.82
N MET A 47 -29.13 -9.54 -0.69
CA MET A 47 -29.99 -10.70 -0.44
C MET A 47 -31.43 -10.55 -0.99
N ARG A 48 -31.85 -9.34 -1.37
CA ARG A 48 -33.20 -9.07 -1.91
C ARG A 48 -33.38 -9.43 -3.39
N CYS A 49 -32.31 -9.76 -4.10
CA CYS A 49 -32.34 -10.06 -5.54
C CYS A 49 -32.49 -11.56 -5.88
N ILE A 50 -32.69 -12.44 -4.90
CA ILE A 50 -32.75 -13.89 -5.12
C ILE A 50 -34.20 -14.41 -5.26
N GLY A 51 -35.23 -13.57 -5.09
CA GLY A 51 -36.61 -14.06 -5.06
C GLY A 51 -37.66 -13.09 -5.61
N SER A 52 -37.70 -12.93 -6.93
CA SER A 52 -38.93 -12.50 -7.62
C SER A 52 -38.79 -12.70 -9.14
N SER A 53 -39.14 -13.90 -9.61
CA SER A 53 -39.58 -14.09 -10.99
C SER A 53 -41.01 -13.58 -11.13
N PRO A 54 -41.32 -12.85 -12.22
CA PRO A 54 -42.58 -13.00 -12.90
C PRO A 54 -42.37 -13.73 -14.23
N ILE A 55 -43.24 -14.70 -14.48
CA ILE A 55 -43.46 -15.35 -15.77
C ILE A 55 -44.27 -14.39 -16.66
N LEU A 56 -44.14 -14.52 -17.99
CA LEU A 56 -44.78 -13.79 -19.12
C LEU A 56 -43.94 -12.58 -19.60
N SER A 57 -43.67 -12.37 -20.88
CA SER A 57 -43.97 -13.04 -22.15
C SER A 57 -43.13 -12.34 -23.25
N ALA A 58 -43.09 -12.95 -24.44
CA ALA A 58 -42.71 -12.35 -25.73
C ALA A 58 -41.21 -12.14 -26.06
N SER A 59 -40.80 -12.87 -27.12
CA SER A 59 -39.79 -12.53 -28.13
C SER A 59 -38.39 -12.11 -27.66
N CYS A 60 -37.48 -13.07 -27.49
CA CYS A 60 -36.07 -12.82 -27.76
C CYS A 60 -35.33 -14.14 -28.02
N GLN A 61 -35.68 -14.84 -29.10
CA GLN A 61 -34.88 -15.94 -29.63
C GLN A 61 -33.71 -15.36 -30.45
N ASN A 62 -32.70 -14.84 -29.75
CA ASN A 62 -31.30 -14.82 -30.18
C ASN A 62 -30.48 -14.07 -29.14
N ARG A 63 -30.11 -14.75 -28.05
CA ARG A 63 -28.92 -14.37 -27.29
C ARG A 63 -27.75 -15.20 -27.81
N PRO A 64 -26.66 -14.59 -28.30
CA PRO A 64 -25.44 -15.33 -28.58
C PRO A 64 -25.00 -15.99 -27.26
N LYS A 65 -24.70 -17.30 -27.32
CA LYS A 65 -24.22 -18.07 -26.18
C LYS A 65 -23.10 -17.29 -25.51
N GLY A 66 -23.38 -16.81 -24.30
CA GLY A 66 -22.45 -16.03 -23.50
C GLY A 66 -21.17 -16.83 -23.34
N ARG A 67 -20.14 -16.45 -24.10
CA ARG A 67 -18.77 -16.81 -23.79
C ARG A 67 -18.51 -16.11 -22.45
N PHE A 68 -18.67 -16.84 -21.35
CA PHE A 68 -18.22 -16.40 -20.05
C PHE A 68 -16.75 -16.09 -20.21
N PHE A 69 -16.43 -14.81 -20.41
CA PHE A 69 -15.08 -14.32 -20.28
C PHE A 69 -14.81 -14.44 -18.78
N VAL A 70 -14.27 -15.60 -18.38
CA VAL A 70 -13.65 -15.76 -17.07
C VAL A 70 -12.54 -14.72 -17.09
N ARG A 71 -12.83 -13.52 -16.58
CA ARG A 71 -11.82 -12.49 -16.35
C ARG A 71 -10.83 -13.19 -15.45
N ASN A 72 -9.68 -13.53 -16.03
CA ASN A 72 -8.56 -14.07 -15.31
C ASN A 72 -8.23 -13.01 -14.27
N LEU A 73 -8.68 -13.20 -13.03
CA LEU A 73 -8.30 -12.38 -11.89
C LEU A 73 -6.83 -12.72 -11.63
N ARG A 74 -5.94 -12.29 -12.54
CA ARG A 74 -4.51 -12.18 -12.24
C ARG A 74 -4.49 -11.39 -10.93
N LYS A 75 -4.06 -12.02 -9.84
CA LYS A 75 -3.88 -11.36 -8.54
C LYS A 75 -3.05 -10.12 -8.84
N LYS A 76 -3.71 -8.95 -8.85
CA LYS A 76 -3.04 -7.67 -9.02
C LYS A 76 -2.12 -7.56 -7.81
N LYS A 77 -0.81 -7.66 -8.03
CA LYS A 77 0.17 -7.52 -6.96
C LYS A 77 -0.05 -6.14 -6.34
N MET A 78 -0.22 -6.11 -5.02
CA MET A 78 -0.38 -4.84 -4.31
C MET A 78 1.00 -4.17 -4.24
N VAL A 79 1.03 -2.86 -4.40
CA VAL A 79 2.25 -2.06 -4.28
C VAL A 79 2.78 -2.18 -2.85
N GLU A 80 4.05 -2.51 -2.70
CA GLU A 80 4.72 -2.59 -1.41
C GLU A 80 5.77 -1.48 -1.28
N LEU A 81 6.00 -1.03 -0.04
CA LEU A 81 6.99 0.00 0.28
C LEU A 81 8.21 -0.64 0.93
N TYR A 82 9.40 -0.29 0.46
CA TYR A 82 10.68 -0.74 0.99
C TYR A 82 11.44 0.46 1.56
N ILE A 83 11.88 0.37 2.81
CA ILE A 83 12.61 1.42 3.50
C ILE A 83 13.99 0.88 3.88
N ASP A 84 15.02 1.62 3.49
CA ASP A 84 16.35 1.46 4.07
C ASP A 84 16.36 2.03 5.50
N GLY A 85 16.55 1.12 6.46
CA GLY A 85 16.51 1.39 7.89
C GLY A 85 17.69 2.18 8.41
N ASP A 86 18.83 2.18 7.73
CA ASP A 86 20.06 2.77 8.29
C ASP A 86 20.21 4.25 7.89
N ALA A 87 19.68 4.66 6.72
CA ALA A 87 19.88 6.01 6.18
C ALA A 87 18.61 6.91 6.13
N CYS A 88 17.44 6.45 6.59
CA CYS A 88 16.17 7.15 6.37
C CYS A 88 15.64 7.89 7.62
N PRO A 89 15.60 9.24 7.62
CA PRO A 89 15.00 10.03 8.71
C PRO A 89 13.47 10.12 8.64
N VAL A 90 12.85 9.72 7.52
CA VAL A 90 11.41 9.92 7.22
C VAL A 90 10.53 8.70 7.44
N LYS A 91 10.95 7.76 8.32
CA LYS A 91 10.24 6.49 8.56
C LYS A 91 8.79 6.71 9.01
N MET A 92 8.55 7.69 9.88
CA MET A 92 7.21 7.99 10.39
C MET A 92 6.30 8.58 9.33
N GLU A 93 6.84 9.42 8.45
CA GLU A 93 6.14 9.99 7.30
C GLU A 93 5.71 8.91 6.32
N VAL A 94 6.58 7.93 6.02
CA VAL A 94 6.23 6.78 5.16
C VAL A 94 5.09 5.97 5.78
N ILE A 95 5.16 5.68 7.08
CA ILE A 95 4.10 4.95 7.80
C ILE A 95 2.75 5.66 7.67
N LYS A 96 2.71 6.99 7.84
CA LYS A 96 1.47 7.78 7.68
C LYS A 96 0.88 7.66 6.28
N VAL A 97 1.71 7.71 5.24
CA VAL A 97 1.23 7.59 3.86
C VAL A 97 0.74 6.16 3.59
N ALA A 98 1.50 5.16 4.02
CA ALA A 98 1.14 3.76 3.87
C ALA A 98 -0.18 3.41 4.56
N GLU A 99 -0.41 3.95 5.76
CA GLU A 99 -1.64 3.74 6.53
C GLU A 99 -2.88 4.27 5.79
N ARG A 100 -2.79 5.45 5.16
CA ARG A 100 -3.88 5.99 4.33
C ARG A 100 -4.22 5.10 3.14
N HIS A 101 -3.23 4.39 2.62
CA HIS A 101 -3.34 3.60 1.39
C HIS A 101 -3.48 2.10 1.62
N GLY A 102 -3.39 1.63 2.87
CA GLY A 102 -3.38 0.22 3.23
C GLY A 102 -2.21 -0.55 2.62
N LEU A 103 -1.03 0.08 2.50
CA LEU A 103 0.14 -0.55 1.89
C LEU A 103 0.99 -1.29 2.93
N LYS A 104 1.61 -2.38 2.48
CA LYS A 104 2.59 -3.12 3.26
C LYS A 104 3.93 -2.41 3.25
N ILE A 105 4.61 -2.37 4.38
CA ILE A 105 5.94 -1.79 4.52
C ILE A 105 6.94 -2.88 4.90
N HIS A 106 8.09 -2.88 4.24
CA HIS A 106 9.27 -3.62 4.64
C HIS A 106 10.38 -2.64 5.02
N ILE A 107 10.97 -2.85 6.20
CA ILE A 107 12.05 -2.02 6.72
C ILE A 107 13.24 -2.94 6.94
N ALA A 108 14.29 -2.78 6.13
CA ALA A 108 15.51 -3.55 6.25
C ALA A 108 16.55 -2.72 6.98
N GLY A 109 17.10 -3.21 8.08
CA GLY A 109 18.10 -2.48 8.84
C GLY A 109 18.82 -3.34 9.85
N ASN A 110 19.90 -2.79 10.42
CA ASN A 110 20.74 -3.50 11.39
C ASN A 110 20.14 -3.54 12.81
N SER A 111 19.05 -2.84 13.04
CA SER A 111 18.47 -2.64 14.36
C SER A 111 16.95 -2.72 14.33
N TRP A 112 16.39 -3.27 15.40
CA TRP A 112 14.96 -3.34 15.60
C TRP A 112 14.43 -1.99 16.10
N ILE A 113 13.38 -1.49 15.48
CA ILE A 113 12.75 -0.21 15.83
C ILE A 113 11.35 -0.47 16.35
N ARG A 114 11.01 0.13 17.50
CA ARG A 114 9.65 0.05 18.02
C ARG A 114 8.79 1.11 17.35
N PHE A 115 7.83 0.69 16.54
CA PHE A 115 6.80 1.55 15.98
C PHE A 115 5.55 1.58 16.86
N PRO A 116 4.76 2.67 16.82
CA PRO A 116 3.43 2.68 17.44
C PRO A 116 2.52 1.63 16.77
N LEU A 117 1.45 1.24 17.47
CA LEU A 117 0.44 0.35 16.92
C LEU A 117 -0.24 1.03 15.73
N VAL A 118 -0.10 0.45 14.55
CA VAL A 118 -0.69 0.92 13.30
C VAL A 118 -1.56 -0.17 12.68
N ALA A 119 -2.52 0.21 11.84
CA ALA A 119 -3.43 -0.73 11.19
C ALA A 119 -2.81 -1.51 10.00
N ILE A 120 -1.57 -1.19 9.63
CA ILE A 120 -0.85 -1.79 8.49
C ILE A 120 0.16 -2.84 8.93
N GLU A 121 0.51 -3.74 8.01
CA GLU A 121 1.57 -4.73 8.21
C GLU A 121 2.94 -4.09 7.99
N ILE A 122 3.73 -3.99 9.06
CA ILE A 122 5.13 -3.56 9.02
C ILE A 122 6.02 -4.78 9.25
N ASN A 123 6.73 -5.17 8.19
CA ASN A 123 7.76 -6.20 8.24
C ASN A 123 9.12 -5.56 8.53
N GLN A 124 9.65 -5.78 9.73
CA GLN A 124 11.02 -5.40 10.05
C GLN A 124 11.95 -6.57 9.79
N VAL A 125 12.91 -6.37 8.90
CA VAL A 125 13.93 -7.36 8.56
C VAL A 125 15.23 -6.94 9.19
N LEU A 126 15.64 -7.71 10.18
CA LEU A 126 16.93 -7.55 10.84
C LEU A 126 18.00 -8.19 9.98
N VAL A 127 18.87 -7.36 9.41
CA VAL A 127 20.03 -7.82 8.63
C VAL A 127 21.30 -7.79 9.49
N PRO A 128 22.26 -8.70 9.23
CA PRO A 128 23.55 -8.65 9.90
C PRO A 128 24.27 -7.32 9.60
N LYS A 129 25.15 -6.90 10.51
CA LYS A 129 25.93 -5.66 10.39
C LYS A 129 27.09 -5.79 9.38
N THR A 130 26.82 -6.35 8.22
CA THR A 130 27.76 -6.36 7.09
C THR A 130 27.44 -5.19 6.16
N PRO A 131 28.45 -4.59 5.53
CA PRO A 131 28.22 -3.65 4.43
C PRO A 131 27.27 -4.27 3.40
N ASP A 132 26.34 -3.47 2.87
CA ASP A 132 25.41 -3.84 1.80
C ASP A 132 24.36 -4.93 2.14
N ALA A 133 24.24 -5.36 3.39
CA ALA A 133 23.27 -6.41 3.77
C ALA A 133 21.81 -5.99 3.52
N ALA A 134 21.47 -4.78 3.95
CA ALA A 134 20.13 -4.21 3.76
C ALA A 134 19.82 -4.02 2.26
N ASP A 135 20.80 -3.47 1.53
CA ASP A 135 20.69 -3.22 0.10
C ASP A 135 20.45 -4.48 -0.70
N ASN A 136 21.19 -5.55 -0.41
CA ASN A 136 21.03 -6.84 -1.09
C ASN A 136 19.65 -7.43 -0.79
N TRP A 137 19.20 -7.38 0.47
CA TRP A 137 17.87 -7.88 0.83
C TRP A 137 16.75 -7.12 0.10
N ILE A 138 16.80 -5.78 0.09
CA ILE A 138 15.81 -4.95 -0.63
C ILE A 138 15.86 -5.26 -2.13
N ALA A 139 17.07 -5.27 -2.70
CA ALA A 139 17.27 -5.52 -4.12
C ALA A 139 16.77 -6.90 -4.53
N GLU A 140 16.81 -7.92 -3.67
CA GLU A 140 16.29 -9.27 -3.95
C GLU A 140 14.76 -9.31 -3.93
N HIS A 141 14.12 -8.65 -2.95
CA HIS A 141 12.69 -8.77 -2.69
C HIS A 141 11.82 -7.79 -3.47
N ILE A 142 12.38 -6.65 -3.89
CA ILE A 142 11.64 -5.64 -4.62
C ILE A 142 11.20 -6.16 -6.00
N GLY A 143 9.99 -5.78 -6.43
CA GLY A 143 9.45 -6.09 -7.74
C GLY A 143 8.96 -4.87 -8.50
N GLU A 144 8.32 -5.14 -9.64
CA GLU A 144 7.75 -4.10 -10.52
C GLU A 144 6.68 -3.28 -9.78
N ASN A 145 6.71 -1.95 -9.97
CA ASN A 145 5.83 -0.96 -9.34
C ASN A 145 5.95 -0.82 -7.81
N ASP A 146 6.83 -1.55 -7.14
CA ASP A 146 7.11 -1.31 -5.73
C ASP A 146 7.90 -0.01 -5.56
N ILE A 147 7.86 0.58 -4.36
CA ILE A 147 8.51 1.86 -4.08
C ILE A 147 9.60 1.65 -3.03
N VAL A 148 10.84 2.04 -3.35
CA VAL A 148 11.96 2.06 -2.40
C VAL A 148 12.26 3.49 -1.95
N ILE A 149 12.47 3.65 -0.64
CA ILE A 149 12.93 4.89 -0.03
C ILE A 149 14.39 4.67 0.41
N THR A 150 15.32 5.31 -0.29
CA THR A 150 16.75 5.20 -0.01
C THR A 150 17.51 6.47 -0.38
N SER A 151 18.62 6.71 0.30
CA SER A 151 19.58 7.76 -0.01
C SER A 151 20.68 7.27 -0.98
N ASP A 152 20.82 5.95 -1.11
CA ASP A 152 21.90 5.30 -1.82
C ASP A 152 21.61 5.08 -3.29
N ILE A 153 22.52 5.62 -4.11
CA ILE A 153 22.41 5.59 -5.57
C ILE A 153 22.59 4.18 -6.13
N PRO A 154 23.56 3.35 -5.66
CA PRO A 154 23.71 1.99 -6.16
C PRO A 154 22.46 1.13 -5.91
N LEU A 155 21.85 1.24 -4.73
CA LEU A 155 20.59 0.57 -4.41
C LEU A 155 19.46 1.08 -5.30
N ALA A 156 19.31 2.40 -5.44
CA ALA A 156 18.29 2.98 -6.31
C ALA A 156 18.40 2.49 -7.76
N SER A 157 19.62 2.41 -8.31
CA SER A 157 19.87 1.89 -9.65
C SER A 157 19.42 0.44 -9.81
N ARG A 158 19.75 -0.42 -8.83
CA ARG A 158 19.29 -1.82 -8.83
C ARG A 158 17.77 -1.94 -8.80
N CYS A 159 17.10 -1.07 -8.04
CA CYS A 159 15.64 -1.03 -7.97
C CYS A 159 15.01 -0.54 -9.29
N LEU A 160 15.57 0.48 -9.94
CA LEU A 160 15.09 0.95 -11.25
C LEU A 160 15.21 -0.14 -12.33
N ASN A 161 16.31 -0.92 -12.31
CA ASN A 161 16.48 -2.06 -13.23
C ASN A 161 15.37 -3.11 -13.11
N LYS A 162 14.72 -3.20 -11.94
CA LYS A 162 13.56 -4.07 -11.68
C LYS A 162 12.22 -3.41 -11.97
N LYS A 163 12.21 -2.21 -12.57
CA LYS A 163 11.03 -1.36 -12.80
C LYS A 163 10.32 -0.96 -11.50
N ALA A 164 11.06 -0.89 -10.40
CA ALA A 164 10.58 -0.29 -9.17
C ALA A 164 10.77 1.23 -9.23
N LEU A 165 10.05 1.94 -8.37
CA LEU A 165 10.17 3.38 -8.20
C LEU A 165 11.07 3.66 -7.01
N ALA A 166 12.00 4.61 -7.13
CA ALA A 166 12.93 4.94 -6.06
C ALA A 166 12.83 6.44 -5.72
N ILE A 167 12.82 6.77 -4.43
CA ILE A 167 12.74 8.15 -3.93
C ILE A 167 13.71 8.39 -2.78
N ARG A 168 14.34 9.57 -2.77
CA ARG A 168 15.18 10.03 -1.68
C ARG A 168 14.34 10.60 -0.52
N PRO A 169 14.84 10.59 0.72
CA PRO A 169 14.18 11.24 1.85
C PRO A 169 13.91 12.74 1.68
N ASN A 170 14.64 13.42 0.78
CA ASN A 170 14.43 14.83 0.44
C ASN A 170 13.29 15.08 -0.56
N GLY A 171 12.63 14.02 -1.06
CA GLY A 171 11.56 14.10 -2.05
C GLY A 171 12.00 14.08 -3.51
N THR A 172 13.29 13.92 -3.78
CA THR A 172 13.80 13.75 -5.16
C THR A 172 13.58 12.32 -5.62
N GLU A 173 12.90 12.16 -6.74
CA GLU A 173 12.69 10.86 -7.39
C GLU A 173 13.94 10.45 -8.17
N PHE A 174 14.30 9.17 -8.11
CA PHE A 174 15.32 8.62 -8.97
C PHE A 174 14.70 8.19 -10.30
N THR A 175 15.29 8.68 -11.38
CA THR A 175 15.00 8.28 -12.75
C THR A 175 16.28 7.79 -13.39
N GLU A 176 16.18 6.99 -14.47
CA GLU A 176 17.35 6.51 -15.20
C GLU A 176 18.26 7.68 -15.64
N ASP A 177 17.65 8.78 -16.10
CA ASP A 177 18.35 10.00 -16.50
C ASP A 177 19.10 10.68 -15.34
N ASN A 178 18.49 10.70 -14.15
CA ASN A 178 19.06 11.40 -12.98
C ASN A 178 20.13 10.57 -12.26
N ILE A 179 20.08 9.24 -12.37
CA ILE A 179 21.05 8.37 -11.69
C ILE A 179 22.46 8.57 -12.24
N GLY A 180 22.62 8.62 -13.57
CA GLY A 180 23.93 8.81 -14.20
C GLY A 180 24.59 10.13 -13.76
N MET A 181 23.83 11.22 -13.78
CA MET A 181 24.30 12.53 -13.32
C MET A 181 24.60 12.53 -11.81
N SER A 182 23.76 11.90 -11.00
CA SER A 182 23.95 11.80 -9.55
C SER A 182 25.18 10.97 -9.17
N LEU A 183 25.49 9.90 -9.92
CA LEU A 183 26.69 9.09 -9.74
C LEU A 183 27.94 9.90 -10.07
N GLY A 184 27.96 10.56 -11.24
CA GLY A 184 29.11 11.38 -11.65
C GLY A 184 29.42 12.52 -10.68
N MET A 185 28.39 13.21 -10.17
CA MET A 185 28.58 14.24 -9.14
C MET A 185 29.05 13.67 -7.80
N ARG A 186 28.61 12.46 -7.41
CA ARG A 186 29.08 11.81 -6.18
C ARG A 186 30.54 11.39 -6.29
N GLU A 187 30.95 10.83 -7.43
CA GLU A 187 32.35 10.48 -7.70
C GLU A 187 33.24 11.72 -7.71
N LEU A 188 32.80 12.79 -8.38
CA LEU A 188 33.49 14.07 -8.37
C LEU A 188 33.62 14.65 -6.96
N ASN A 189 32.55 14.65 -6.16
CA ASN A 189 32.58 15.15 -4.79
C ASN A 189 33.44 14.28 -3.86
N ASN A 190 33.48 12.96 -4.07
CA ASN A 190 34.39 12.08 -3.36
C ASN A 190 35.85 12.39 -3.72
N TYR A 191 36.15 12.60 -5.00
CA TYR A 191 37.48 13.01 -5.46
C TYR A 191 37.89 14.37 -4.89
N LEU A 192 37.01 15.37 -4.87
CA LEU A 192 37.29 16.68 -4.28
C LEU A 192 37.56 16.60 -2.76
N ARG A 193 36.89 15.69 -2.06
CA ARG A 193 37.17 15.39 -0.64
C ARG A 193 38.52 14.73 -0.44
N GLU A 194 38.93 13.82 -1.32
CA GLU A 194 40.25 13.17 -1.29
C GLU A 194 41.39 14.17 -1.56
N VAL A 195 41.16 15.16 -2.42
CA VAL A 195 42.14 16.21 -2.76
C VAL A 195 42.16 17.35 -1.72
N GLY A 196 41.32 17.27 -0.67
CA GLY A 196 41.40 18.14 0.51
C GLY A 196 40.54 19.39 0.47
N GLU A 197 39.60 19.53 -0.47
CA GLU A 197 38.60 20.58 -0.39
C GLU A 197 37.59 20.26 0.71
N LYS A 198 37.38 21.23 1.61
CA LYS A 198 36.47 21.16 2.77
C LYS A 198 35.11 20.64 2.33
N GLY A 199 34.75 19.48 2.88
CA GLY A 199 33.55 18.74 2.51
C GLY A 199 32.26 19.57 2.65
N ASP A 200 31.40 19.42 1.64
CA ASP A 200 30.03 19.90 1.66
C ASP A 200 29.32 19.47 2.95
N PHE A 201 28.97 20.44 3.78
CA PHE A 201 27.97 20.28 4.82
C PHE A 201 26.65 20.01 4.12
N GLN A 202 26.18 18.76 4.17
CA GLN A 202 24.82 18.44 3.74
C GLN A 202 23.85 19.28 4.58
N ALA A 203 23.02 20.07 3.91
CA ALA A 203 22.06 20.94 4.57
C ALA A 203 21.22 20.12 5.57
N PRO A 204 20.99 20.64 6.79
CA PRO A 204 20.19 19.93 7.78
C PRO A 204 18.77 19.70 7.24
N PHE A 205 18.25 18.49 7.46
CA PHE A 205 16.96 18.08 6.96
C PHE A 205 15.83 19.01 7.44
N SER A 206 15.26 19.80 6.53
CA SER A 206 14.32 20.87 6.86
C SER A 206 12.87 20.37 6.93
N LYS A 207 11.98 21.20 7.50
CA LYS A 207 10.53 20.93 7.47
C LYS A 207 9.97 20.98 6.04
N GLN A 208 10.55 21.81 5.18
CA GLN A 208 10.13 21.92 3.78
C GLN A 208 10.42 20.62 3.03
N ASP A 209 11.59 20.01 3.26
CA ASP A 209 11.97 18.74 2.64
C ASP A 209 11.00 17.61 3.03
N ARG A 210 10.54 17.58 4.28
CA ARG A 210 9.50 16.63 4.72
C ARG A 210 8.18 16.82 3.98
N SER A 211 7.75 18.07 3.80
CA SER A 211 6.52 18.39 3.08
C SER A 211 6.60 17.99 1.60
N ASN A 212 7.74 18.28 0.98
CA ASN A 212 8.04 17.90 -0.40
C ASN A 212 8.04 16.37 -0.53
N PHE A 213 8.73 15.67 0.38
CA PHE A 213 8.77 14.20 0.43
C PHE A 213 7.38 13.59 0.54
N LEU A 214 6.55 14.04 1.48
CA LEU A 214 5.18 13.54 1.65
C LEU A 214 4.33 13.71 0.38
N SER A 215 4.42 14.88 -0.25
CA SER A 215 3.67 15.18 -1.47
C SER A 215 4.13 14.29 -2.64
N LYS A 216 5.45 14.08 -2.74
CA LYS A 216 6.06 13.26 -3.78
C LYS A 216 5.78 11.77 -3.60
N LEU A 217 5.88 11.26 -2.38
CA LEU A 217 5.54 9.88 -2.04
C LEU A 217 4.06 9.58 -2.34
N GLU A 218 3.16 10.50 -2.03
CA GLU A 218 1.73 10.36 -2.36
C GLU A 218 1.51 10.21 -3.87
N ASN A 219 2.14 11.07 -4.68
CA ASN A 219 2.05 11.00 -6.13
C ASN A 219 2.64 9.69 -6.69
N LEU A 220 3.77 9.22 -6.15
CA LEU A 220 4.37 7.95 -6.53
C LEU A 220 3.47 6.76 -6.23
N VAL A 221 2.85 6.75 -5.04
CA VAL A 221 1.90 5.69 -4.65
C VAL A 221 0.72 5.63 -5.62
N GLN A 222 0.16 6.78 -5.99
CA GLN A 222 -0.93 6.83 -6.98
C GLN A 222 -0.47 6.31 -8.35
N LYS A 223 0.70 6.74 -8.82
CA LYS A 223 1.30 6.28 -10.09
C LYS A 223 1.53 4.77 -10.10
N ALA A 224 2.05 4.21 -9.01
CA ALA A 224 2.29 2.78 -8.85
C ALA A 224 0.98 1.98 -8.90
N LYS A 225 -0.09 2.47 -8.24
CA LYS A 225 -1.42 1.83 -8.24
C LYS A 225 -2.10 1.83 -9.61
N CYS A 226 -1.87 2.87 -10.41
CA CYS A 226 -2.41 2.99 -11.77
C CYS A 226 -1.66 2.12 -12.79
N SER A 227 -0.36 1.85 -12.56
CA SER A 227 0.50 1.11 -13.50
C SER A 227 0.40 -0.42 -13.35
N GLY A 228 -0.14 -0.93 -12.23
CA GLY A 228 -0.45 -2.36 -12.02
C GLY A 228 -1.89 -2.72 -12.32
#